data_AF-A0A960UUE9-F1
#
_entry.id   AF-A0A960UUE9-F1
#
_cell.length_a   1.000
_cell.length_b   1.000
_cell.length_c   1.000
_cell.angle_alpha   90.00
_cell.angle_beta   90.00
_cell.angle_gamma   90.00
#
_symmetry.space_group_name_H-M   'P 1'
#
loop_
_entity.id
_entity.type
_entity.pdbx_description
1 polymer ?
#
loop_
_entity_poly.entity_id
_entity_poly.type
_entity_poly.pdbx_seq_one_letter_code
_entity_poly.pdbx_strand_id
1 'polypeptide(L)'
;IKKAQALGFSLKEIQELLRLRADKNRQCKEVRELVASKVEELTEKIIELQNAQETLQSLLAGAEDSAPAPECPFLVELEKQAAMAG
;
A
#
# COMPACT_ATOMS: atom_id res chain seq x y z
N ILE A 1 17.23 9.97 7.46
CA ILE A 1 17.03 8.85 6.51
C ILE A 1 16.06 7.82 7.08
N LYS A 2 16.44 7.02 8.09
CA LYS A 2 15.54 5.96 8.67
C LYS A 2 14.12 6.44 9.02
N LYS A 3 13.97 7.61 9.65
CA LYS A 3 12.65 8.18 9.96
C LYS A 3 11.81 8.49 8.71
N ALA A 4 12.43 8.96 7.63
CA ALA A 4 11.72 9.24 6.38
C ALA A 4 11.32 7.95 5.66
N GLN A 5 12.14 6.89 5.73
CA GLN A 5 11.76 5.57 5.21
C GLN A 5 10.55 4.99 5.96
N ALA A 6 10.49 5.18 7.29
CA ALA A 6 9.32 4.78 8.08
C ALA A 6 8.03 5.54 7.71
N LEU A 7 8.14 6.69 7.04
CA LEU A 7 7.02 7.47 6.52
C LEU A 7 6.68 7.11 5.06
N GLY A 8 7.29 6.07 4.49
CA GLY A 8 7.01 5.63 3.11
C GLY A 8 7.82 6.37 2.04
N PHE A 9 8.78 7.23 2.41
CA PHE A 9 9.68 7.81 1.42
C PHE A 9 10.71 6.78 0.93
N SER A 10 10.80 6.65 -0.38
CA SER A 10 11.85 5.92 -1.08
C SER A 10 13.22 6.59 -0.89
N LEU A 11 14.29 5.83 -1.16
CA LEU A 11 15.64 6.39 -1.13
C LEU A 11 15.81 7.56 -2.11
N LYS A 12 15.13 7.52 -3.26
CA LYS A 12 15.17 8.57 -4.28
C LYS A 12 14.53 9.86 -3.75
N GLU A 13 13.36 9.79 -3.12
CA GLU A 13 12.69 10.96 -2.56
C GLU A 13 13.46 11.52 -1.35
N ILE A 14 14.08 10.66 -0.55
CA ILE A 14 14.94 11.11 0.56
C ILE A 14 16.17 11.84 0.02
N GLN A 15 16.78 11.37 -1.07
CA GLN A 15 17.86 12.09 -1.73
C GLN A 15 17.40 13.47 -2.22
N GLU A 16 16.20 13.57 -2.77
CA GLU A 16 15.65 14.85 -3.20
C GLU A 16 15.38 15.79 -2.01
N LEU A 17 14.80 15.31 -0.92
CA LEU A 17 14.63 16.08 0.32
C LEU A 17 15.98 16.61 0.87
N LEU A 18 17.04 15.80 0.79
CA LEU A 18 18.38 16.22 1.19
C LEU A 18 18.98 17.28 0.26
N ARG A 19 18.75 17.17 -1.06
CA ARG A 19 19.15 18.19 -2.04
C ARG A 19 18.40 19.50 -1.82
N LEU A 20 17.09 19.43 -1.61
CA LEU A 20 16.23 20.58 -1.31
C LEU A 20 16.71 21.33 -0.08
N ARG A 21 17.12 20.61 0.98
CA ARG A 21 17.65 21.21 2.21
C ARG A 21 19.01 21.89 2.02
N ALA A 22 19.85 21.40 1.11
CA ALA A 22 21.19 21.92 0.89
C ALA A 22 21.19 23.25 0.10
N ASP A 23 20.10 23.54 -0.62
CA ASP A 23 19.95 24.76 -1.40
C ASP A 23 19.37 25.90 -0.54
N LYS A 24 20.16 26.97 -0.37
CA LYS A 24 19.78 28.13 0.45
C LYS A 24 18.76 29.05 -0.23
N ASN A 25 18.49 28.86 -1.52
CA ASN A 25 17.57 29.69 -2.29
C ASN A 25 16.21 29.01 -2.54
N ARG A 26 16.05 27.74 -2.13
CA ARG A 26 14.82 26.98 -2.36
C ARG A 26 13.74 27.28 -1.33
N GLN A 27 12.50 27.32 -1.83
CA GLN A 27 11.32 27.67 -1.06
C GLN A 27 10.69 26.40 -0.45
N CYS A 28 10.09 26.55 0.74
CA CYS A 28 9.34 25.49 1.45
C CYS A 28 8.27 24.79 0.58
N LYS A 29 7.86 25.42 -0.53
CA LYS A 29 6.90 24.93 -1.51
C LYS A 29 7.27 23.55 -2.09
N GLU A 30 8.50 23.36 -2.56
CA GLU A 30 8.92 22.08 -3.19
C GLU A 30 8.91 20.93 -2.17
N VAL A 31 9.31 21.19 -0.93
CA VAL A 31 9.24 20.20 0.17
C VAL A 31 7.79 19.85 0.46
N ARG A 32 6.90 20.85 0.48
CA ARG A 32 5.46 20.64 0.70
C ARG A 32 4.84 19.78 -0.40
N GLU A 33 5.22 20.01 -1.66
CA GLU A 33 4.73 19.23 -2.80
C GLU A 33 5.14 17.75 -2.70
N LEU A 34 6.40 17.45 -2.34
CA LEU A 34 6.84 16.07 -2.13
C LEU A 34 6.09 15.38 -0.99
N VAL A 35 5.84 16.09 0.11
CA VAL A 35 5.08 15.53 1.23
C VAL A 35 3.62 15.30 0.83
N ALA A 36 2.99 16.23 0.11
CA ALA A 36 1.63 16.08 -0.37
C ALA A 36 1.47 14.88 -1.31
N SER A 37 2.38 14.73 -2.27
CA SER A 37 2.39 13.57 -3.17
C SER A 37 2.56 12.25 -2.41
N LYS A 38 3.42 12.21 -1.38
CA LYS A 38 3.55 11.02 -0.54
C LYS A 38 2.27 10.68 0.22
N VAL A 39 1.54 11.69 0.69
CA VAL A 39 0.25 11.50 1.37
C VAL A 39 -0.79 10.91 0.39
N GLU A 40 -0.84 11.42 -0.84
CA GLU A 40 -1.73 10.90 -1.89
C GLU A 40 -1.42 9.42 -2.21
N GLU A 41 -0.16 9.08 -2.47
CA GLU A 41 0.27 7.70 -2.75
C GLU A 41 -0.08 6.74 -1.60
N LEU A 42 0.16 7.14 -0.35
CA LEU A 42 -0.19 6.33 0.81
C LEU A 42 -1.71 6.17 0.95
N THR A 43 -2.48 7.21 0.62
CA THR A 43 -3.95 7.16 0.68
C THR A 43 -4.50 6.18 -0.35
N GLU A 44 -4.01 6.23 -1.59
CA GLU A 44 -4.35 5.25 -2.64
C GLU A 44 -3.99 3.84 -2.20
N LYS A 45 -2.79 3.66 -1.63
CA LYS A 45 -2.37 2.33 -1.17
C LYS A 45 -3.21 1.80 -0.02
N ILE A 46 -3.63 2.65 0.90
CA ILE A 46 -4.54 2.28 1.99
C ILE A 46 -5.87 1.81 1.43
N ILE A 47 -6.45 2.52 0.45
CA ILE A 47 -7.72 2.13 -0.18
C ILE A 47 -7.59 0.76 -0.84
N GLU A 48 -6.52 0.53 -1.61
CA GLU A 48 -6.25 -0.79 -2.21
C GLU A 48 -6.16 -1.91 -1.16
N LEU A 49 -5.42 -1.66 -0.07
CA LEU A 49 -5.22 -2.63 1.00
C LEU A 49 -6.51 -2.89 1.79
N GLN A 50 -7.35 -1.87 1.98
CA GLN A 50 -8.67 -2.00 2.60
C GLN A 50 -9.59 -2.85 1.73
N ASN A 51 -9.66 -2.61 0.43
CA ASN A 51 -10.46 -3.43 -0.49
C ASN A 51 -10.00 -4.90 -0.49
N ALA A 52 -8.68 -5.13 -0.52
CA ALA A 52 -8.13 -6.47 -0.42
C ALA A 52 -8.48 -7.12 0.93
N GLN A 53 -8.38 -6.37 2.04
CA GLN A 53 -8.75 -6.85 3.36
C GLN A 53 -10.23 -7.23 3.44
N GLU A 54 -11.14 -6.40 2.94
CA GLU A 54 -12.59 -6.67 2.92
C GLU A 54 -12.91 -7.93 2.12
N THR A 55 -12.23 -8.12 0.99
CA THR A 55 -12.35 -9.32 0.17
C THR A 55 -11.93 -10.55 0.98
N LEU A 56 -10.75 -10.53 1.60
CA LEU A 56 -10.25 -11.63 2.42
C LEU A 56 -11.14 -11.90 3.65
N GLN A 57 -11.69 -10.87 4.28
CA GLN A 57 -12.65 -11.02 5.39
C GLN A 57 -13.96 -11.68 4.93
N SER A 58 -14.45 -11.32 3.74
CA SER A 58 -15.64 -11.93 3.16
C SER A 58 -15.43 -13.41 2.87
N LEU A 59 -14.23 -13.79 2.40
CA LEU A 59 -13.84 -15.19 2.23
C LEU A 59 -13.84 -15.93 3.57
N LEU A 60 -13.23 -15.35 4.61
CA LEU A 60 -13.20 -15.92 5.96
C LEU A 60 -14.60 -16.15 6.55
N ALA A 61 -15.56 -15.27 6.26
CA ALA A 61 -16.93 -15.41 6.76
C ALA A 61 -17.76 -16.48 6.04
N GLY A 62 -17.40 -16.84 4.80
CA GLY A 62 -18.24 -17.64 3.91
C GLY A 62 -17.89 -19.14 3.84
N ALA A 63 -16.78 -19.59 4.42
CA ALA A 63 -16.30 -20.95 4.25
C ALA A 63 -16.22 -21.73 5.57
N GLU A 64 -16.59 -23.01 5.51
CA GLU A 64 -16.42 -23.95 6.61
C GLU A 64 -14.97 -24.45 6.67
N ASP A 65 -14.39 -24.49 7.86
CA ASP A 65 -13.00 -24.93 8.11
C ASP A 65 -12.81 -26.46 8.02
N SER A 66 -13.82 -27.19 7.55
CA SER A 66 -13.95 -28.64 7.75
C SER A 66 -13.42 -29.52 6.59
N ALA A 67 -12.85 -28.93 5.54
CA ALA A 67 -12.37 -29.67 4.36
C ALA A 67 -10.83 -29.82 4.32
N PRO A 68 -10.28 -30.95 3.82
CA PRO A 68 -8.85 -31.10 3.57
C PRO A 68 -8.38 -30.11 2.50
N ALA A 69 -7.10 -29.72 2.53
CA ALA A 69 -6.53 -28.68 1.66
C ALA A 69 -6.88 -28.78 0.15
N PRO A 70 -6.91 -29.97 -0.49
CA PRO A 70 -7.29 -30.09 -1.91
C PRO A 70 -8.75 -29.72 -2.20
N GLU A 71 -9.63 -29.78 -1.19
CA GLU A 71 -11.06 -29.49 -1.26
C GLU A 71 -11.40 -28.21 -0.50
N CYS A 72 -10.37 -27.44 -0.10
CA CYS A 72 -10.52 -26.27 0.75
C CYS A 72 -11.37 -25.20 0.05
N PRO A 73 -12.56 -24.87 0.57
CA PRO A 73 -13.44 -23.90 -0.06
C PRO A 73 -12.81 -22.50 -0.14
N PHE A 74 -11.90 -22.16 0.79
CA PHE A 74 -11.14 -20.92 0.73
C PHE A 74 -10.21 -20.83 -0.49
N LEU A 75 -9.55 -21.93 -0.87
CA LEU A 75 -8.67 -21.94 -2.05
C LEU A 75 -9.49 -21.79 -3.33
N VAL A 76 -10.60 -22.52 -3.45
CA VAL A 76 -11.51 -22.44 -4.60
C VAL A 76 -12.05 -21.01 -4.77
N GLU A 77 -12.47 -20.37 -3.68
CA GLU A 77 -13.02 -19.01 -3.74
C GLU A 77 -11.93 -17.95 -3.99
N LEU A 78 -10.72 -18.13 -3.45
CA LEU A 78 -9.58 -17.26 -3.74
C LEU A 78 -9.17 -17.32 -5.21
N GLU A 79 -9.15 -18.51 -5.82
CA GLU A 79 -8.88 -18.69 -7.25
C GLU A 79 -9.91 -17.99 -8.13
N LYS A 80 -11.20 -18.05 -7.77
CA LYS A 80 -12.27 -17.31 -8.48
C LYS A 80 -12.07 -15.80 -8.39
N GLN A 81 -11.78 -15.28 -7.20
CA GLN A 81 -11.52 -13.85 -6.99
C GLN A 81 -10.31 -13.38 -7.81
N ALA A 82 -9.21 -14.16 -7.81
CA ALA A 82 -8.02 -13.86 -8.59
C ALA A 82 -8.29 -13.86 -10.10
N ALA A 83 -9.18 -14.73 -10.59
CA ALA A 83 -9.57 -14.79 -11.99
C ALA A 83 -10.47 -13.61 -12.43
N MET A 84 -11.21 -12.98 -11.51
CA MET A 84 -12.06 -11.81 -11.81
C MET A 84 -11.32 -10.46 -11.68
N ALA A 85 -10.13 -10.45 -11.08
CA ALA A 85 -9.31 -9.25 -10.87
C ALA A 85 -8.34 -8.94 -12.02
N GLY A 86 -8.33 -9.76 -13.09
CA GLY A 86 -7.51 -9.58 -14.31
C GLY A 86 -8.34 -9.16 -15.50
#